data_AF-A0A3N5Q8H9-F1
#
_entry.id   AF-A0A3N5Q8H9-F1
#
_cell.length_a   1.000
_cell.length_b   1.000
_cell.length_c   1.000
_cell.angle_alpha   90.00
_cell.angle_beta   90.00
_cell.angle_gamma   90.00
#
_symmetry.space_group_name_H-M   'P 1'
#
loop_
_entity.id
_entity.type
_entity.pdbx_description
1 polymer ?
#
loop_
_entity_poly.entity_id
_entity_poly.type
_entity_poly.pdbx_seq_one_letter_code
_entity_poly.pdbx_strand_id
1 'polypeptide(L)'
;MKFKKFTLYLSIVLFLVVTAFALRTQFYQVSSEKQLISQYKRELDAIGQAALKSEDLPISALLIHNFEILGRGHNTVLRDSEAGGHAIINAISDAIKNVGLERFNKLNRDSMKII
;
A
#
# COMPACT_ATOMS: atom_id res chain seq x y z
N MET A 1 -56.28 -6.18 -24.21
CA MET A 1 -55.07 -5.65 -24.91
C MET A 1 -54.20 -4.72 -24.04
N LYS A 2 -54.78 -3.90 -23.15
CA LYS A 2 -54.01 -2.97 -22.28
C LYS A 2 -53.11 -3.67 -21.25
N PHE A 3 -53.56 -4.81 -20.68
CA PHE A 3 -52.80 -5.55 -19.65
C PHE A 3 -51.50 -6.17 -20.18
N LYS A 4 -51.51 -6.76 -21.38
CA LYS A 4 -50.30 -7.30 -22.03
C LYS A 4 -49.26 -6.23 -22.37
N LYS A 5 -49.71 -5.01 -22.70
CA LYS A 5 -48.81 -3.86 -22.91
C LYS A 5 -48.18 -3.41 -21.60
N PHE A 6 -48.95 -3.38 -20.51
CA PHE A 6 -48.45 -3.05 -19.18
C PHE A 6 -47.37 -4.04 -18.70
N THR A 7 -47.62 -5.35 -18.82
CA THR A 7 -46.62 -6.36 -18.45
C THR A 7 -45.35 -6.27 -19.31
N LEU A 8 -45.47 -5.92 -20.59
CA LEU A 8 -44.33 -5.71 -21.48
C LEU A 8 -43.47 -4.51 -21.03
N TYR A 9 -44.11 -3.37 -20.70
CA TYR A 9 -43.39 -2.20 -20.20
C TYR A 9 -42.69 -2.48 -18.87
N LEU A 10 -43.35 -3.22 -17.96
CA LEU A 10 -42.75 -3.59 -16.67
C LEU A 10 -41.49 -4.46 -16.85
N SER A 11 -41.54 -5.44 -17.77
CA SER A 11 -40.37 -6.28 -18.07
C SER A 11 -39.22 -5.49 -18.70
N ILE A 12 -39.52 -4.51 -19.56
CA ILE A 12 -38.50 -3.64 -20.16
C ILE A 12 -37.82 -2.78 -19.07
N VAL A 13 -38.60 -2.19 -18.18
CA VAL A 13 -38.06 -1.38 -17.07
C VAL A 13 -37.19 -2.24 -16.15
N LEU A 14 -37.65 -3.44 -15.80
CA LEU A 14 -36.87 -4.35 -14.96
C LEU A 14 -35.56 -4.77 -15.64
N PHE A 15 -35.61 -5.08 -16.93
CA PHE A 15 -34.43 -5.41 -17.71
C PHE A 15 -33.42 -4.26 -17.72
N LEU A 16 -33.88 -3.02 -17.96
CA LEU A 16 -33.02 -1.83 -17.94
C LEU A 16 -32.38 -1.60 -16.57
N VAL A 17 -33.10 -1.83 -15.46
CA VAL A 17 -32.55 -1.72 -14.10
C VAL A 17 -31.47 -2.76 -13.87
N VAL A 18 -31.70 -4.02 -14.25
CA VAL A 18 -30.70 -5.10 -14.11
C VAL A 18 -29.48 -4.80 -14.97
N THR A 19 -29.66 -4.37 -16.22
CA THR A 19 -28.55 -3.99 -17.11
C THR A 19 -27.78 -2.80 -16.56
N ALA A 20 -28.44 -1.77 -16.04
CA ALA A 20 -27.77 -0.63 -15.41
C ALA A 20 -26.95 -1.04 -14.17
N PHE A 21 -27.44 -2.02 -13.40
CA PHE A 21 -26.72 -2.54 -12.24
C PHE A 21 -25.54 -3.43 -12.65
N ALA A 22 -25.70 -4.26 -13.67
CA ALA A 22 -24.64 -5.10 -14.23
C ALA A 22 -23.54 -4.26 -14.92
N LEU A 23 -23.91 -3.12 -15.51
CA LEU A 23 -23.00 -2.15 -16.12
C LEU A 23 -22.49 -1.09 -15.13
N ARG A 24 -22.73 -1.22 -13.82
CA ARG A 24 -21.97 -0.47 -12.81
C ARG A 24 -20.52 -0.93 -12.87
N THR A 25 -19.82 -0.32 -13.81
CA THR A 25 -18.39 -0.36 -14.01
C THR A 25 -17.71 -0.17 -12.67
N GLN A 26 -16.84 -1.13 -12.34
CA GLN A 26 -16.08 -1.20 -11.09
C GLN A 26 -14.98 -0.12 -11.06
N PHE A 27 -15.32 1.15 -11.34
CA PHE A 27 -14.40 2.27 -11.27
C PHE A 27 -13.81 2.48 -9.87
N TYR A 28 -14.41 1.87 -8.84
CA TYR A 28 -13.82 1.79 -7.50
C TYR A 28 -12.53 0.94 -7.44
N GLN A 29 -12.32 0.03 -8.40
CA GLN A 29 -11.08 -0.76 -8.52
C GLN A 29 -10.01 -0.05 -9.34
N VAL A 30 -10.36 1.04 -10.05
CA VAL A 30 -9.36 1.91 -10.69
C VAL A 30 -8.85 2.88 -9.63
N SER A 31 -8.16 2.33 -8.62
CA SER A 31 -7.29 3.15 -7.79
C SER A 31 -6.14 3.58 -8.67
N SER A 32 -5.98 4.88 -8.89
CA SER A 32 -4.72 5.45 -9.39
C SER A 32 -3.59 4.78 -8.62
N GLU A 33 -2.63 4.19 -9.34
CA GLU A 33 -1.31 3.91 -8.79
C GLU A 33 -0.89 5.21 -8.11
N LYS A 34 -0.87 5.25 -6.77
CA LYS A 34 -0.45 6.45 -6.05
C LYS A 34 1.00 6.63 -6.47
N GLN A 35 1.23 7.59 -7.36
CA GLN A 35 2.55 7.84 -7.92
C GLN A 35 3.49 8.11 -6.76
N LEU A 36 4.30 7.11 -6.45
CA LEU A 36 5.30 7.21 -5.40
C LEU A 36 6.26 8.32 -5.85
N ILE A 37 6.55 9.26 -4.95
CA ILE A 37 7.51 10.32 -5.25
C ILE A 37 8.81 9.63 -5.71
N SER A 38 9.36 10.04 -6.86
CA SER A 38 10.50 9.35 -7.49
C SER A 38 11.71 9.21 -6.56
N GLN A 39 11.84 10.11 -5.59
CA GLN A 39 12.83 10.03 -4.51
C GLN A 39 12.67 8.75 -3.68
N TYR A 40 11.46 8.41 -3.23
CA TYR A 40 11.22 7.21 -2.42
C TYR A 40 11.47 5.93 -3.21
N LYS A 41 11.14 5.92 -4.50
CA LYS A 41 11.41 4.77 -5.37
C LYS A 41 12.92 4.51 -5.49
N ARG A 42 13.70 5.56 -5.78
CA ARG A 42 15.17 5.44 -5.86
C ARG A 42 15.78 4.96 -4.54
N GLU A 43 15.24 5.45 -3.42
CA GLU A 43 15.70 5.05 -2.10
C GLU A 43 15.38 3.57 -1.81
N LEU A 44 14.15 3.12 -2.11
CA LEU A 44 13.75 1.71 -1.99
C LEU A 44 14.60 0.78 -2.86
N ASP A 45 14.92 1.21 -4.09
CA ASP A 45 15.81 0.46 -4.98
C ASP A 45 17.21 0.33 -4.37
N ALA A 46 17.79 1.43 -3.89
CA ALA A 46 19.11 1.42 -3.25
C ALA A 46 19.17 0.53 -2.00
N ILE A 47 18.11 0.55 -1.18
CA ILE A 47 17.97 -0.30 0.01
C ILE A 47 17.83 -1.78 -0.39
N GLY A 48 17.05 -2.09 -1.43
CA GLY A 48 16.89 -3.46 -1.93
C GLY A 48 18.21 -4.06 -2.41
N GLN A 49 19.05 -3.25 -3.08
CA GLN A 49 20.41 -3.66 -3.48
C GLN A 49 21.31 -3.96 -2.28
N ALA A 50 21.07 -3.37 -1.11
CA ALA A 50 21.85 -3.66 0.09
C ALA A 50 21.59 -5.08 0.64
N ALA A 51 20.35 -5.58 0.55
CA ALA A 51 20.02 -6.95 0.97
C ALA A 51 20.74 -8.01 0.11
N LEU A 52 20.92 -7.75 -1.19
CA LEU A 52 21.63 -8.68 -2.08
C LEU A 52 23.08 -8.92 -1.66
N LYS A 53 23.72 -7.97 -0.96
CA LYS A 53 25.10 -8.13 -0.45
C LYS A 53 25.21 -9.22 0.61
N SER A 54 24.11 -9.56 1.29
CA SER A 54 24.04 -10.62 2.29
C SER A 54 23.25 -11.83 1.83
N GLU A 55 23.07 -11.98 0.51
CA GLU A 55 22.27 -13.06 -0.11
C GLU A 55 20.81 -13.11 0.38
N ASP A 56 20.33 -12.04 1.02
CA ASP A 56 18.96 -11.89 1.46
C ASP A 56 18.03 -11.57 0.29
N LEU A 57 16.73 -11.86 0.47
CA LEU A 57 15.71 -11.41 -0.47
C LEU A 57 15.74 -9.86 -0.57
N PRO A 58 15.72 -9.27 -1.79
CA PRO A 58 15.84 -7.83 -2.00
C PRO A 58 14.54 -7.08 -1.67
N ILE A 59 14.11 -7.18 -0.41
CA ILE A 59 12.92 -6.51 0.12
C ILE A 59 13.40 -5.27 0.86
N SER A 60 12.80 -4.13 0.55
CA SER A 60 13.07 -2.84 1.17
C SER A 60 11.81 -2.24 1.77
N ALA A 61 11.98 -1.35 2.73
CA ALA A 61 10.91 -0.58 3.35
C ALA A 61 11.41 0.81 3.78
N LEU A 62 10.52 1.79 3.71
CA LEU A 62 10.73 3.13 4.25
C LEU A 62 9.61 3.48 5.21
N LEU A 63 9.98 4.03 6.38
CA LEU A 63 9.03 4.70 7.25
C LEU A 63 9.09 6.21 7.01
N ILE A 64 7.97 6.78 6.60
CA ILE A 64 7.83 8.18 6.22
C ILE A 64 6.86 8.87 7.18
N HIS A 65 7.21 10.07 7.62
CA HIS A 65 6.34 10.94 8.41
C HIS A 65 6.49 12.38 7.90
N ASN A 66 5.37 13.05 7.61
CA ASN A 66 5.39 14.41 7.05
C ASN A 66 6.31 14.55 5.82
N PHE A 67 6.28 13.56 4.92
CA PHE A 67 7.12 13.49 3.70
C PHE A 67 8.63 13.28 3.95
N GLU A 68 9.06 13.17 5.20
CA GLU A 68 10.44 12.87 5.56
C GLU A 68 10.63 11.38 5.84
N ILE A 69 11.75 10.82 5.38
CA ILE A 69 12.13 9.45 5.68
C ILE A 69 12.71 9.42 7.10
N LEU A 70 11.98 8.80 8.02
CA LEU A 70 12.42 8.58 9.39
C LEU A 70 13.25 7.32 9.54
N GLY A 71 12.94 6.28 8.77
CA GLY A 71 13.60 4.98 8.89
C GLY A 71 13.71 4.23 7.57
N ARG A 72 14.79 3.47 7.44
CA ARG A 72 15.12 2.62 6.29
C ARG A 72 15.35 1.19 6.75
N GLY A 73 14.83 0.23 5.99
CA GLY A 73 15.04 -1.18 6.31
C GLY A 73 15.11 -2.05 5.07
N HIS A 74 16.01 -3.03 5.10
CA HIS A 74 16.04 -4.12 4.13
C HIS A 74 15.93 -5.46 4.85
N ASN A 75 15.66 -6.54 4.10
CA ASN A 75 15.66 -7.89 4.66
C ASN A 75 17.06 -8.30 5.13
N THR A 76 17.13 -8.90 6.30
CA THR A 76 18.37 -9.35 6.96
C THR A 76 18.20 -10.73 7.60
N VAL A 77 17.13 -11.46 7.27
CA VAL A 77 16.77 -12.75 7.88
C VAL A 77 17.89 -13.78 7.72
N LEU A 78 18.47 -13.89 6.52
CA LEU A 78 19.57 -14.82 6.26
C LEU A 78 20.86 -14.32 6.89
N ARG A 79 21.17 -13.02 6.74
CA ARG A 79 22.37 -12.42 7.35
C ARG A 79 22.45 -12.62 8.86
N ASP A 80 21.35 -12.35 9.55
CA ASP A 80 21.29 -12.29 11.01
C ASP A 80 20.77 -13.62 11.61
N SER A 81 20.33 -14.57 10.76
CA SER A 81 19.65 -15.81 11.19
C SER A 81 18.45 -15.54 12.12
N GLU A 82 17.77 -14.41 11.91
CA GLU A 82 16.68 -13.95 12.76
C GLU A 82 15.40 -13.78 11.94
N ALA A 83 14.34 -14.50 12.31
CA ALA A 83 13.04 -14.40 11.63
C ALA A 83 12.44 -12.98 11.69
N GLY A 84 12.83 -12.16 12.67
CA GLY A 84 12.41 -10.76 12.81
C GLY A 84 13.11 -9.80 11.85
N GLY A 85 14.13 -10.22 11.10
CA GLY A 85 14.94 -9.39 10.20
C GLY A 85 14.23 -8.90 8.92
N HIS A 86 12.92 -8.66 8.97
CA HIS A 86 12.16 -8.17 7.82
C HIS A 86 12.34 -6.66 7.63
N ALA A 87 12.30 -6.21 6.36
CA ALA A 87 12.51 -4.82 5.98
C ALA A 87 11.63 -3.83 6.78
N ILE A 88 10.35 -4.15 7.00
CA ILE A 88 9.41 -3.32 7.77
C ILE A 88 9.86 -3.14 9.22
N ILE A 89 10.23 -4.24 9.88
CA ILE A 89 10.69 -4.24 11.28
C ILE A 89 11.99 -3.45 11.39
N ASN A 90 12.90 -3.65 10.45
CA ASN A 90 14.17 -2.94 10.37
C ASN A 90 13.96 -1.43 10.14
N ALA A 91 13.01 -1.02 9.29
CA ALA A 91 12.69 0.38 9.05
C ALA A 91 12.08 1.08 10.28
N ILE A 92 11.20 0.39 11.02
CA ILE A 92 10.66 0.89 12.29
C ILE A 92 11.77 1.03 13.33
N SER A 93 12.63 0.01 13.43
CA SER A 93 13.76 0.00 14.36
C SER A 93 14.75 1.14 14.04
N ASP A 94 15.04 1.37 12.76
CA ASP A 94 15.86 2.49 12.30
C ASP A 94 15.23 3.84 12.64
N ALA A 95 13.92 4.01 12.41
CA ALA A 95 13.22 5.23 12.80
C ALA A 95 13.28 5.48 14.31
N ILE A 96 13.04 4.46 15.13
CA ILE A 96 13.15 4.55 16.59
C ILE A 96 14.57 4.91 17.02
N LYS A 97 15.60 4.35 16.38
CA LYS A 97 17.00 4.73 16.62
C LYS A 97 17.26 6.19 16.28
N ASN A 98 16.70 6.68 15.17
CA ASN A 98 16.93 8.05 14.69
C ASN A 98 16.22 9.12 15.54
N VAL A 99 14.98 8.87 15.99
CA VAL A 99 14.18 9.88 16.70
C VAL A 99 14.05 9.64 18.21
N GLY A 100 14.37 8.43 18.69
CA GLY A 100 14.12 7.98 20.06
C GLY A 100 12.70 7.46 20.28
N LEU A 101 12.55 6.44 21.13
CA LEU A 101 11.28 5.74 21.36
C LEU A 101 10.17 6.67 21.88
N GLU A 102 10.47 7.57 22.80
CA GLU A 102 9.46 8.50 23.33
C GLU A 102 8.93 9.45 22.25
N ARG A 103 9.81 10.01 21.42
CA ARG A 103 9.41 10.91 20.34
C ARG A 103 8.66 10.15 19.26
N PHE A 104 9.14 8.95 18.89
CA PHE A 104 8.46 8.06 17.97
C PHE A 104 7.01 7.80 18.39
N ASN A 105 6.81 7.52 19.68
CA ASN A 105 5.49 7.27 20.24
C ASN A 105 4.54 8.47 20.14
N LYS A 106 5.08 9.69 20.13
CA LYS A 106 4.32 10.95 20.03
C LYS A 106 4.07 11.41 18.58
N LEU A 107 4.65 10.77 17.57
CA LEU A 107 4.43 11.13 16.16
C LEU A 107 2.97 10.94 15.74
N ASN A 108 2.45 11.80 14.86
CA ASN A 108 1.09 11.68 14.36
C ASN A 108 0.98 10.48 13.40
N ARG A 109 0.17 9.49 13.79
CA ARG A 109 -0.05 8.25 13.02
C ARG A 109 -0.75 8.48 11.68
N ASP A 110 -1.60 9.50 11.58
CA ASP A 110 -2.34 9.83 10.35
C ASP A 110 -1.39 10.32 9.23
N SER A 111 -0.26 10.90 9.63
CA SER A 111 0.79 11.38 8.73
C SER A 111 1.91 10.37 8.49
N MET A 112 1.80 9.18 9.09
CA MET A 112 2.80 8.12 8.99
C MET A 112 2.43 7.17 7.85
N LYS A 113 3.42 6.84 7.02
CA LYS A 113 3.28 5.86 5.94
C LYS A 113 4.46 4.93 5.95
N ILE A 114 4.18 3.65 5.73
CA ILE A 114 5.19 2.66 5.41
C ILE A 114 4.96 2.19 3.99
N ILE A 115 6.04 2.12 3.22
CA ILE A 115 6.05 1.74 1.81
C ILE A 115 7.20 0.78 1.54
#